data_AF-A0A369TJG9-F1
#
_entry.id   AF-A0A369TJG9-F1
#
_cell.length_a   1.000
_cell.length_b   1.000
_cell.length_c   1.000
_cell.angle_alpha   90.00
_cell.angle_beta   90.00
_cell.angle_gamma   90.00
#
_symmetry.space_group_name_H-M   'P 1'
#
loop_
_entity.id
_entity.type
_entity.pdbx_description
1 polymer ?
#
loop_
_entity_poly.entity_id
_entity_poly.type
_entity_poly.pdbx_seq_one_letter_code
_entity_poly.pdbx_strand_id
1 'polypeptide(L)'
;MTRRRTDGLAVLARLKRHDMEDVASDIARIDRALARIEADRRALLTQLDERGDPEAVESTRVLSAFIRNVSETIHRKDAQAERQKRDSAEVRDRLQALFADAKRIDLLRRRRSDARRRLADEKEAAAQNEGFLSIWLEDQDSA
;
A
#
# COMPACT_ATOMS: atom_id res chain seq x y z
N MET A 1 14.95 -33.97 -10.53
CA MET A 1 13.82 -33.83 -9.56
C MET A 1 14.01 -32.60 -8.64
N THR A 2 14.09 -31.37 -9.16
CA THR A 2 14.30 -30.16 -8.30
C THR A 2 13.56 -28.92 -8.82
N ARG A 3 12.49 -29.10 -9.61
CA ARG A 3 11.56 -28.03 -9.99
C ARG A 3 10.61 -27.62 -8.84
N ARG A 4 10.77 -28.22 -7.65
CA ARG A 4 9.77 -28.30 -6.56
C ARG A 4 10.21 -27.75 -5.20
N ARG A 5 11.25 -26.91 -5.11
CA ARG A 5 11.34 -25.96 -4.00
C ARG A 5 10.72 -24.67 -4.51
N THR A 6 9.44 -24.50 -4.22
CA THR A 6 8.64 -23.27 -4.33
C THR A 6 9.57 -22.06 -4.36
N ASP A 7 9.60 -21.33 -5.48
CA ASP A 7 10.47 -20.16 -5.65
C ASP A 7 10.24 -19.22 -4.46
N GLY A 8 11.14 -19.25 -3.47
CA GLY A 8 10.89 -18.60 -2.17
C GLY A 8 10.63 -17.11 -2.31
N LEU A 9 11.21 -16.49 -3.35
CA LEU A 9 10.93 -15.11 -3.71
C LEU A 9 9.51 -14.89 -4.25
N ALA A 10 8.94 -15.87 -4.95
CA ALA A 10 7.55 -15.81 -5.40
C ALA A 10 6.58 -15.93 -4.21
N VAL A 11 6.90 -16.76 -3.21
CA VAL A 11 6.12 -16.85 -1.96
C VAL A 11 6.21 -15.54 -1.18
N LEU A 12 7.42 -15.01 -0.99
CA LEU A 12 7.63 -13.72 -0.33
C LEU A 12 6.91 -12.57 -1.06
N ALA A 13 6.93 -12.55 -2.40
CA ALA A 13 6.20 -11.54 -3.17
C ALA A 13 4.68 -11.62 -2.97
N ARG A 14 4.12 -12.83 -2.88
CA ARG A 14 2.68 -13.01 -2.59
C ARG A 14 2.33 -12.58 -1.17
N LEU A 15 3.14 -12.98 -0.19
CA LEU A 15 2.95 -12.58 1.20
C LEU A 15 2.99 -11.06 1.35
N LYS A 16 4.00 -10.41 0.76
CA LYS A 16 4.11 -8.95 0.80
C LYS A 16 2.96 -8.23 0.08
N ARG A 17 2.40 -8.83 -0.98
CA ARG A 17 1.19 -8.31 -1.62
C ARG A 17 -0.01 -8.35 -0.67
N HIS A 18 -0.22 -9.48 0.01
CA HIS A 18 -1.28 -9.61 1.01
C HIS A 18 -1.10 -8.58 2.14
N ASP A 19 0.10 -8.44 2.70
CA ASP A 19 0.39 -7.44 3.74
C ASP A 19 0.06 -6.01 3.27
N MET A 20 0.33 -5.68 2.00
CA MET A 20 -0.02 -4.37 1.42
C MET A 20 -1.53 -4.19 1.25
N GLU A 21 -2.25 -5.24 0.83
CA GLU A 21 -3.72 -5.22 0.70
C GLU A 21 -4.41 -5.02 2.05
N ASP A 22 -3.93 -5.70 3.10
CA ASP A 22 -4.41 -5.53 4.46
C ASP A 22 -4.22 -4.08 4.96
N VAL A 23 -3.00 -3.55 4.81
CA VAL A 23 -2.69 -2.18 5.23
C VAL A 23 -3.48 -1.15 4.40
N ALA A 24 -3.70 -1.38 3.11
CA ALA A 24 -4.54 -0.50 2.28
C ALA A 24 -6.02 -0.53 2.73
N SER A 25 -6.52 -1.70 3.13
CA SER A 25 -7.86 -1.84 3.72
C SER A 25 -7.98 -1.06 5.03
N ASP A 26 -6.94 -1.10 5.88
CA ASP A 26 -6.88 -0.33 7.11
C ASP A 26 -6.92 1.18 6.86
N ILE A 27 -6.14 1.69 5.88
CA ILE A 27 -6.19 3.10 5.48
C ILE A 27 -7.60 3.48 5.01
N ALA A 28 -8.21 2.68 4.14
CA ALA A 28 -9.56 2.95 3.64
C ALA A 28 -10.61 2.96 4.76
N ARG A 29 -10.44 2.12 5.79
CA ARG A 29 -11.28 2.12 6.99
C ARG A 29 -11.08 3.40 7.81
N ILE A 30 -9.84 3.83 8.00
CA ILE A 30 -9.51 5.07 8.72
C ILE A 30 -10.06 6.30 7.99
N ASP A 31 -9.88 6.39 6.67
CA ASP A 31 -10.39 7.50 5.87
C ASP A 31 -11.91 7.59 5.94
N ARG A 32 -12.62 6.46 5.93
CA ARG A 32 -14.08 6.42 6.16
C ARG A 32 -14.47 6.91 7.55
N ALA A 33 -13.71 6.56 8.58
CA ALA A 33 -13.97 7.04 9.94
C ALA A 33 -13.75 8.55 10.06
N LEU A 34 -12.67 9.08 9.47
CA LEU A 34 -12.40 10.52 9.39
C LEU A 34 -13.50 11.26 8.64
N ALA A 35 -13.95 10.73 7.50
CA ALA A 35 -15.03 11.32 6.72
C ALA A 35 -16.35 11.43 7.52
N ARG A 36 -16.65 10.41 8.34
CA ARG A 36 -17.81 10.44 9.25
C ARG A 36 -17.66 11.51 10.33
N ILE A 37 -16.49 11.61 10.96
CA ILE A 37 -16.22 12.65 11.96
C ILE A 37 -16.37 14.05 11.36
N GLU A 38 -15.86 14.26 10.14
CA GLU A 38 -15.98 15.55 9.45
C GLU A 38 -17.43 15.85 9.00
N ALA A 39 -18.21 14.82 8.65
CA ALA A 39 -19.63 14.98 8.36
C ALA A 39 -20.43 15.37 9.61
N ASP A 40 -20.20 14.68 10.74
CA ASP A 40 -20.81 15.03 12.04
C ASP A 40 -20.48 16.46 12.44
N ARG A 41 -19.20 16.85 12.29
CA ARG A 41 -18.72 18.20 12.60
C ARG A 41 -19.43 19.26 11.75
N ARG A 42 -19.54 19.03 10.45
CA ARG A 42 -20.25 19.94 9.54
C ARG A 42 -21.73 20.06 9.89
N ALA A 43 -22.39 18.95 10.21
CA ALA A 43 -23.79 18.96 10.63
C ALA A 43 -23.99 19.77 11.93
N LEU A 44 -23.08 19.62 12.91
CA LEU A 44 -23.11 20.41 14.14
C LEU A 44 -22.88 21.91 13.90
N LEU A 45 -21.99 22.27 12.97
CA LEU A 45 -21.76 23.66 12.57
C LEU A 45 -22.99 24.25 11.86
N THR A 46 -23.64 23.49 10.98
CA THR A 46 -24.90 23.92 10.33
C THR A 46 -26.02 24.12 11.37
N GLN A 47 -26.17 23.21 12.32
CA GLN A 47 -27.16 23.37 13.41
C GLN A 47 -26.88 24.60 14.28
N LEU A 48 -25.61 24.94 14.49
CA LEU A 48 -25.22 26.13 15.23
C LEU A 48 -25.58 27.41 14.46
N ASP A 49 -25.39 27.40 13.14
CA ASP A 49 -25.70 28.52 12.25
C ASP A 49 -27.23 28.73 12.14
N GLU A 50 -27.99 27.65 11.93
CA GLU A 50 -29.46 27.67 11.82
C GLU A 50 -30.14 28.16 13.12
N ARG A 51 -29.59 27.84 14.29
CA ARG A 51 -30.11 28.31 15.60
C ARG A 51 -29.48 29.61 16.08
N GLY A 52 -28.43 30.08 15.42
CA GLY A 52 -27.77 31.34 15.71
C GLY A 52 -28.55 32.56 15.20
N ASP A 53 -29.66 32.35 14.49
CA ASP A 53 -30.52 33.42 13.99
C ASP A 53 -31.11 34.24 15.17
N PRO A 54 -30.76 35.53 15.30
CA PRO A 54 -31.19 36.39 16.40
C PRO A 54 -32.72 36.59 16.49
N GLU A 55 -33.48 36.24 15.45
CA GLU A 55 -34.95 36.27 15.47
C GLU A 55 -35.60 35.03 16.13
N ALA A 56 -34.84 33.96 16.35
CA ALA A 56 -35.31 32.79 17.08
C ALA A 56 -35.33 33.10 18.60
N VAL A 57 -36.49 33.53 19.10
CA VAL A 57 -36.78 33.87 20.51
C VAL A 57 -36.75 32.63 21.42
N GLU A 58 -35.69 31.83 21.38
CA GLU A 58 -35.41 30.85 22.42
C GLU A 58 -34.83 31.58 23.63
N SER A 59 -35.23 31.16 24.85
CA SER A 59 -34.67 31.71 26.09
C SER A 59 -33.14 31.71 26.00
N THR A 60 -32.51 32.89 26.07
CA THR A 60 -31.07 33.12 25.88
C THR A 60 -30.16 32.16 26.67
N ARG A 61 -30.63 31.61 27.79
CA ARG A 61 -29.94 30.56 28.57
C ARG A 61 -29.93 29.19 27.91
N VAL A 62 -31.05 28.78 27.29
CA VAL A 62 -31.17 27.52 26.54
C VAL A 62 -30.26 27.56 25.32
N LEU A 63 -30.27 28.68 24.59
CA LEU A 63 -29.37 28.90 23.45
C LEU A 63 -27.89 28.89 23.88
N SER A 64 -27.52 29.58 24.96
CA SER A 64 -26.14 29.59 25.48
C SER A 64 -25.66 28.19 25.93
N ALA A 65 -26.54 27.40 26.56
CA ALA A 65 -26.22 26.04 26.97
C ALA A 65 -26.07 25.09 25.77
N PHE A 66 -26.91 25.27 24.75
CA PHE A 66 -26.82 24.54 23.48
C PHE A 66 -25.51 24.85 22.74
N ILE A 67 -25.18 26.14 22.54
CA ILE A 67 -23.93 26.57 21.91
C ILE A 67 -22.73 25.94 22.62
N ARG A 68 -22.68 26.04 23.96
CA ARG A 68 -21.60 25.44 24.76
C ARG A 68 -21.48 23.93 24.53
N ASN A 69 -22.61 23.22 24.54
CA ASN A 69 -22.63 21.77 24.34
C ASN A 69 -22.17 21.35 22.93
N VAL A 70 -22.61 22.07 21.90
CA VAL A 70 -22.19 21.85 20.51
C VAL A 70 -20.70 22.15 20.34
N SER A 71 -20.21 23.28 20.85
CA SER A 71 -18.78 23.62 20.84
C SER A 71 -17.92 22.56 21.53
N GLU A 72 -18.35 22.07 22.71
CA GLU A 72 -17.63 21.01 23.42
C GLU A 72 -17.61 19.70 22.60
N THR A 73 -18.73 19.38 21.94
CA THR A 73 -18.82 18.20 21.07
C THR A 73 -17.92 18.33 19.84
N ILE A 74 -17.87 19.50 19.21
CA ILE A 74 -16.95 19.79 18.09
C ILE A 74 -15.50 19.62 18.55
N HIS A 75 -15.11 20.18 19.69
CA HIS A 75 -13.75 20.02 20.21
C HIS A 75 -13.38 18.56 20.48
N ARG A 76 -14.31 17.75 21.01
CA ARG A 76 -14.09 16.30 21.18
C ARG A 76 -13.90 15.59 19.83
N LYS A 77 -14.67 15.97 18.81
CA LYS A 77 -14.57 15.42 17.44
C LYS A 77 -13.25 15.83 16.78
N ASP A 78 -12.81 17.07 16.93
CA ASP A 78 -11.51 17.54 16.44
C ASP A 78 -10.36 16.76 17.11
N ALA A 79 -10.41 16.59 18.43
CA ALA A 79 -9.40 15.80 19.15
C ALA A 79 -9.39 14.33 18.72
N GLN A 80 -10.56 13.77 18.39
CA GLN A 80 -10.68 12.42 17.84
C GLN A 80 -10.10 12.32 16.43
N ALA A 81 -10.39 13.29 15.56
CA ALA A 81 -9.84 13.35 14.21
C ALA A 81 -8.30 13.46 14.24
N GLU A 82 -7.74 14.28 15.13
CA GLU A 82 -6.29 14.42 15.27
C GLU A 82 -5.61 13.13 15.74
N ARG A 83 -6.20 12.40 16.68
CA ARG A 83 -5.71 11.06 17.05
C ARG A 83 -5.74 10.11 15.85
N GLN A 84 -6.87 10.07 15.16
CA GLN A 84 -7.05 9.20 13.99
C GLN A 84 -6.10 9.54 12.84
N LYS A 85 -5.76 10.82 12.63
CA LYS A 85 -4.74 11.25 11.65
C LYS A 85 -3.34 10.81 12.02
N ARG A 86 -2.96 10.88 13.30
CA ARG A 86 -1.65 10.38 13.79
C ARG A 86 -1.55 8.88 13.58
N ASP A 87 -2.58 8.13 13.98
CA ASP A 87 -2.63 6.68 13.78
C ASP A 87 -2.56 6.34 12.27
N SER A 88 -3.22 7.14 11.42
CA SER A 88 -3.13 6.98 9.96
C SER A 88 -1.73 7.22 9.41
N ALA A 89 -0.94 8.13 9.99
CA ALA A 89 0.41 8.42 9.53
C ALA A 89 1.31 7.20 9.71
N GLU A 90 1.23 6.54 10.86
CA GLU A 90 1.97 5.30 11.15
C GLU A 90 1.60 4.18 10.16
N VAL A 91 0.31 4.00 9.87
CA VAL A 91 -0.16 3.00 8.89
C VAL A 91 0.35 3.32 7.48
N ARG A 92 0.41 4.59 7.10
CA ARG A 92 0.95 5.03 5.80
C ARG A 92 2.46 4.80 5.70
N ASP A 93 3.21 5.07 6.76
CA ASP A 93 4.66 4.78 6.82
C ASP A 93 4.92 3.26 6.68
N ARG A 94 4.09 2.45 7.35
CA ARG A 94 4.14 0.98 7.21
C ARG A 94 3.86 0.54 5.78
N LEU A 95 2.88 1.13 5.10
CA LEU A 95 2.60 0.85 3.69
C LEU A 95 3.80 1.20 2.80
N GLN A 96 4.42 2.36 3.02
CA GLN A 96 5.60 2.79 2.26
C GLN A 96 6.79 1.83 2.44
N ALA A 97 7.03 1.36 3.67
CA ALA A 97 8.06 0.34 3.94
C ALA A 97 7.77 -0.97 3.19
N LEU A 98 6.52 -1.44 3.22
CA LEU A 98 6.11 -2.66 2.50
C LEU A 98 6.29 -2.52 0.97
N PHE A 99 6.00 -1.35 0.41
CA PHE A 99 6.25 -1.07 -1.02
C PHE A 99 7.75 -1.13 -1.37
N ALA A 100 8.61 -0.59 -0.51
CA ALA A 100 10.05 -0.64 -0.70
C ALA A 100 10.56 -2.10 -0.69
N ASP A 101 10.09 -2.90 0.26
CA ASP A 101 10.37 -4.34 0.35
C ASP A 101 9.90 -5.09 -0.89
N ALA A 102 8.66 -4.83 -1.33
CA ALA A 102 8.09 -5.48 -2.51
C ALA A 102 8.90 -5.16 -3.78
N LYS A 103 9.31 -3.89 -3.96
CA LYS A 103 10.19 -3.50 -5.07
C LYS A 103 11.53 -4.21 -5.01
N ARG A 104 12.13 -4.34 -3.82
CA ARG A 104 13.39 -5.06 -3.62
C ARG A 104 13.28 -6.53 -4.04
N ILE A 105 12.20 -7.20 -3.64
CA ILE A 105 11.93 -8.59 -4.03
C ILE A 105 11.77 -8.70 -5.55
N ASP A 106 11.03 -7.78 -6.18
CA ASP A 106 10.84 -7.80 -7.64
C ASP A 106 12.16 -7.62 -8.39
N LEU A 107 13.02 -6.69 -7.96
CA LEU A 107 14.35 -6.50 -8.55
C LEU A 107 15.21 -7.76 -8.44
N LEU A 108 15.18 -8.45 -7.31
CA LEU A 108 15.91 -9.71 -7.12
C LEU A 108 15.38 -10.83 -8.03
N ARG A 109 14.06 -10.90 -8.23
CA ARG A 109 13.43 -11.86 -9.15
C ARG A 109 13.85 -11.59 -10.60
N ARG A 110 13.85 -10.33 -11.03
CA ARG A 110 14.31 -9.92 -12.37
C ARG A 110 15.77 -10.30 -12.58
N ARG A 111 16.67 -9.92 -11.66
CA ARG A 111 18.10 -10.28 -11.74
C ARG A 111 18.32 -11.78 -11.83
N ARG A 112 17.57 -12.59 -11.07
CA ARG A 112 17.65 -14.06 -11.15
C ARG A 112 17.14 -14.60 -12.48
N SER A 113 16.08 -14.03 -13.03
CA SER A 113 15.57 -14.39 -14.36
C SER A 113 16.61 -14.10 -15.44
N ASP A 114 17.22 -12.90 -15.39
CA ASP A 114 18.22 -12.48 -16.38
C ASP A 114 19.48 -13.33 -16.30
N ALA A 115 19.97 -13.64 -15.08
CA ALA A 115 21.10 -14.53 -14.88
C ALA A 115 20.83 -15.95 -15.43
N ARG A 116 19.59 -16.46 -15.25
CA ARG A 116 19.20 -17.77 -15.80
C ARG A 116 19.15 -17.76 -17.33
N ARG A 117 18.70 -16.66 -17.94
CA ARG A 117 18.70 -16.50 -19.40
C ARG A 117 20.12 -16.49 -19.94
N ARG A 118 21.00 -15.65 -19.38
CA ARG A 118 22.41 -15.59 -19.79
C ARG A 118 23.10 -16.96 -19.70
N LEU A 119 22.88 -17.69 -18.61
CA LEU A 119 23.43 -19.04 -18.47
C LEU A 119 22.85 -20.05 -19.49
N ALA A 120 21.62 -19.86 -19.94
CA ALA A 120 21.03 -20.68 -20.99
C ALA A 120 21.65 -20.33 -22.35
N ASP A 121 21.76 -19.03 -22.66
CA ASP A 121 22.36 -18.52 -23.89
C ASP A 121 23.84 -18.93 -24.00
N GLU A 122 24.61 -18.86 -22.91
CA GLU A 122 26.01 -19.31 -22.84
C GLU A 122 26.14 -20.82 -23.11
N LYS A 123 25.23 -21.64 -22.56
CA LYS A 123 25.22 -23.08 -22.79
C LYS A 123 24.83 -23.44 -24.22
N GLU A 124 23.88 -22.70 -24.78
CA GLU A 124 23.47 -22.88 -26.17
C GLU A 124 24.62 -22.51 -27.12
N ALA A 125 25.29 -21.38 -26.88
CA ALA A 125 26.46 -20.98 -27.64
C ALA A 125 27.62 -21.99 -27.52
N ALA A 126 27.87 -22.52 -26.32
CA ALA A 126 28.87 -23.56 -26.12
C ALA A 126 28.53 -24.85 -26.91
N ALA A 127 27.28 -25.30 -26.86
CA ALA A 127 26.83 -26.48 -27.61
C ALA A 127 26.91 -26.28 -29.13
N GLN A 128 26.59 -25.07 -29.63
CA GLN A 128 26.77 -24.72 -31.04
C GLN A 128 28.24 -24.76 -31.43
N ASN A 129 29.13 -24.18 -30.63
CA ASN A 129 30.57 -24.20 -30.88
C ASN A 129 31.14 -25.63 -30.89
N GLU A 130 30.73 -26.47 -29.95
CA GLU A 130 31.12 -27.89 -29.93
C GLU A 130 30.66 -28.62 -31.20
N GLY A 131 29.42 -28.38 -31.65
CA GLY A 131 28.90 -28.94 -32.90
C GLY A 131 29.64 -28.44 -34.15
N PHE A 132 30.02 -27.16 -34.20
CA PHE A 132 30.86 -26.64 -35.29
C PHE A 132 32.24 -27.28 -35.31
N LEU A 133 32.86 -27.46 -34.14
CA LEU A 133 34.19 -28.08 -34.03
C LEU A 133 34.18 -29.55 -34.46
N SER A 134 33.15 -30.32 -34.10
CA SER A 134 33.05 -31.73 -34.52
C SER A 134 32.94 -31.87 -36.04
N ILE A 135 32.12 -31.03 -36.68
CA ILE A 135 31.98 -31.00 -38.14
C ILE A 135 33.31 -30.65 -38.82
N TRP A 136 34.02 -29.65 -38.29
CA TRP A 136 35.30 -29.21 -38.85
C TRP A 136 36.40 -30.27 -38.73
N LEU A 137 36.44 -31.00 -37.62
CA LEU A 137 37.39 -32.11 -37.43
C LEU A 137 37.09 -33.29 -38.37
N GLU A 138 35.83 -33.65 -38.56
CA GLU A 138 35.43 -34.70 -39.51
C GLU A 138 35.82 -34.36 -40.95
N ASP A 139 35.72 -33.09 -41.35
CA ASP A 139 36.11 -32.63 -42.69
C ASP A 139 37.64 -32.66 -42.89
N GLN A 140 38.43 -32.43 -41.84
CA GLN A 140 39.90 -32.55 -41.86
C GLN A 140 40.37 -34.01 -41.95
N ASP A 141 39.71 -34.93 -41.25
CA ASP A 141 40.05 -36.36 -41.27
C ASP A 141 39.62 -37.07 -42.57
N SER A 142 38.73 -36.44 -43.35
CA SER A 142 38.21 -36.96 -44.62
C SER A 142 39.01 -36.52 -45.86
N ALA A 143 40.04 -35.69 -45.68
CA ALA A 143 40.92 -35.15 -46.73
C ALA A 143 42.29 -35.84 -46.76
#